data_AF-A0A255XXA4-F1
#
_entry.id   AF-A0A255XXA4-F1
#
_cell.length_a   1.000
_cell.length_b   1.000
_cell.length_c   1.000
_cell.angle_alpha   90.00
_cell.angle_beta   90.00
_cell.angle_gamma   90.00
#
_symmetry.space_group_name_H-M   'P 1'
#
loop_
_entity.id
_entity.type
_entity.pdbx_description
1 polymer ?
#
loop_
_entity_poly.entity_id
_entity_poly.type
_entity_poly.pdbx_seq_one_letter_code
_entity_poly.pdbx_strand_id
1 'polypeptide(L)'
;MKPFDLSTAQVQVFDTETLRQTLDIGQKKRAATQETAHHFSELLDHLLYDINNIQPEEAVRLAPRWAVEGVILIVPPSGQGLLQILDTVDEFFEYRGHRATSLVIASPGCSALGAAAFARNVADATGETVAAVLPRYDAGDVASEALGGLMRVAAKTPLGGLIRAAFTGKRRAPKAQGLTDSHDTDIIQALLTDHRVSFDLIVGHHRGNAVLAHALTRLNGSVPRQTERVGARTSVVTFGTPAALPVAFDHVVRVIGEHDWRNAEMPVDVVVPGAGHHTNRALRGAVPVTATLKHVLGIA
;
A
#
# COMPACT_ATOMS: atom_id res chain seq x y z
N MET A 1 44.43 7.01 39.02
CA MET A 1 43.25 7.74 38.51
C MET A 1 43.66 9.18 38.27
N LYS A 2 43.70 9.65 37.03
CA LYS A 2 43.83 11.08 36.69
C LYS A 2 42.43 11.68 36.55
N PRO A 3 42.17 12.91 37.03
CA PRO A 3 40.86 13.55 36.90
C PRO A 3 40.62 14.00 35.45
N PHE A 4 39.37 13.89 35.01
CA PHE A 4 38.88 14.32 33.70
C PHE A 4 38.67 15.84 33.73
N ASP A 5 39.35 16.57 32.85
CA ASP A 5 39.25 18.03 32.70
C ASP A 5 38.06 18.37 31.78
N LEU A 6 37.12 19.17 32.29
CA LEU A 6 35.89 19.60 31.60
C LEU A 6 36.05 20.93 30.84
N SER A 7 37.27 21.45 30.66
CA SER A 7 37.50 22.79 30.08
C SER A 7 37.47 22.88 28.55
N THR A 8 37.10 21.83 27.80
CA THR A 8 37.19 21.84 26.31
C THR A 8 35.90 21.49 25.57
N ALA A 9 34.72 21.85 26.10
CA ALA A 9 33.50 21.86 25.30
C ALA A 9 33.30 23.24 24.65
N GLN A 10 33.98 23.49 23.52
CA GLN A 10 33.61 24.61 22.65
C GLN A 10 32.24 24.30 22.03
N VAL A 11 31.19 24.96 22.54
CA VAL A 11 29.90 25.01 21.85
C VAL A 11 30.12 25.84 20.57
N GLN A 12 30.24 25.17 19.43
CA GLN A 12 30.20 25.84 18.13
C GLN A 12 28.82 26.50 17.98
N VAL A 13 28.78 27.82 18.18
CA VAL A 13 27.62 28.64 17.84
C VAL A 13 27.53 28.64 16.31
N PHE A 14 26.63 27.81 15.77
CA PHE A 14 26.33 27.82 14.35
C PHE A 14 25.74 29.19 13.99
N ASP A 15 26.34 29.86 13.01
CA ASP A 15 25.83 31.10 12.47
C ASP A 15 24.39 30.91 11.97
N THR A 16 23.51 31.82 12.41
CA THR A 16 22.08 31.81 12.13
C THR A 16 21.75 31.86 10.63
N GLU A 17 22.62 32.46 9.81
CA GLU A 17 22.43 32.52 8.36
C GLU A 17 22.74 31.17 7.70
N THR A 18 23.81 30.51 8.15
CA THR A 18 24.17 29.15 7.73
C THR A 18 23.09 28.10 8.09
N LEU A 19 22.48 28.24 9.28
CA LEU A 19 21.34 27.41 9.72
C LEU A 19 20.10 27.63 8.83
N ARG A 20 19.77 28.88 8.49
CA ARG A 20 18.65 29.21 7.59
C ARG A 20 18.87 28.67 6.18
N GLN A 21 20.06 28.83 5.62
CA GLN A 21 20.39 28.30 4.29
C GLN A 21 20.33 26.76 4.26
N THR A 22 20.79 26.09 5.32
CA THR A 22 20.71 24.62 5.43
C THR A 22 19.26 24.14 5.55
N LEU A 23 18.43 24.85 6.31
CA LEU A 23 16.99 24.57 6.42
C LEU A 23 16.26 24.80 5.09
N ASP A 24 16.55 25.89 4.38
CA ASP A 24 15.95 26.22 3.08
C ASP A 24 16.37 25.21 1.99
N ILE A 25 17.65 24.81 1.94
CA ILE A 25 18.11 23.73 1.05
C ILE A 25 17.44 22.40 1.42
N GLY A 26 17.27 22.11 2.72
CA GLY A 26 16.57 20.93 3.21
C GLY A 26 15.09 20.92 2.79
N GLN A 27 14.41 22.06 2.91
CA GLN A 27 13.01 22.23 2.49
C GLN A 27 12.84 22.10 0.97
N LYS A 28 13.69 22.75 0.18
CA LYS A 28 13.69 22.64 -1.29
C LYS A 28 13.96 21.21 -1.77
N LYS A 29 14.91 20.52 -1.14
CA LYS A 29 15.18 19.10 -1.43
C LYS A 29 13.99 18.21 -1.06
N ARG A 30 13.32 18.47 0.06
CA ARG A 30 12.10 17.74 0.46
C ARG A 30 10.97 17.97 -0.53
N ALA A 31 10.70 19.21 -0.91
CA ALA A 31 9.67 19.56 -1.88
C ALA A 31 9.88 18.86 -3.24
N ALA A 32 11.10 18.93 -3.79
CA ALA A 32 11.42 18.26 -5.06
C ALA A 32 11.33 16.71 -4.96
N THR A 33 11.65 16.15 -3.80
CA THR A 33 11.51 14.70 -3.55
C THR A 33 10.03 14.31 -3.48
N GLN A 34 9.19 15.13 -2.83
CA GLN A 34 7.74 14.90 -2.73
C GLN A 34 7.05 15.03 -4.09
N GLU A 35 7.43 16.02 -4.90
CA GLU A 35 6.90 16.20 -6.26
C GLU A 35 7.27 15.02 -7.17
N THR A 36 8.50 14.52 -7.07
CA THR A 36 8.91 13.32 -7.82
C THR A 36 8.16 12.07 -7.36
N ALA A 37 7.99 11.89 -6.04
CA ALA A 37 7.23 10.77 -5.49
C ALA A 37 5.75 10.83 -5.91
N HIS A 38 5.18 12.04 -5.96
CA HIS A 38 3.82 12.26 -6.42
C HIS A 38 3.60 11.80 -7.86
N HIS A 39 4.42 12.26 -8.82
CA HIS A 39 4.32 11.83 -10.21
C HIS A 39 4.53 10.33 -10.40
N PHE A 40 5.37 9.74 -9.56
CA PHE A 40 5.59 8.30 -9.55
C PHE A 40 4.33 7.54 -9.09
N SER A 41 3.70 8.00 -8.01
CA SER A 41 2.46 7.42 -7.49
C SER A 41 1.33 7.55 -8.50
N GLU A 42 1.15 8.72 -9.11
CA GLU A 42 0.17 8.94 -10.17
C GLU A 42 0.36 7.96 -11.33
N LEU A 43 1.61 7.79 -11.80
CA LEU A 43 1.92 6.84 -12.86
C LEU A 43 1.55 5.41 -12.45
N LEU A 44 1.88 4.99 -11.22
CA LEU A 44 1.52 3.67 -10.73
C LEU A 44 0.01 3.50 -10.60
N ASP A 45 -0.72 4.54 -10.21
CA ASP A 45 -2.18 4.47 -10.12
C ASP A 45 -2.81 4.22 -11.49
N HIS A 46 -2.40 5.00 -12.49
CA HIS A 46 -2.85 4.84 -13.87
C HIS A 46 -2.45 3.49 -14.48
N LEU A 47 -1.36 2.88 -14.04
CA LEU A 47 -0.92 1.58 -14.56
C LEU A 47 -1.56 0.40 -13.83
N LEU A 48 -1.79 0.51 -12.52
CA LEU A 48 -2.18 -0.61 -11.66
C LEU A 48 -3.64 -0.62 -11.26
N TYR A 49 -4.30 0.53 -11.15
CA TYR A 49 -5.62 0.64 -10.53
C TYR A 49 -6.70 1.21 -11.44
N ASP A 50 -7.93 0.75 -11.22
CA ASP A 50 -9.11 1.22 -11.94
C ASP A 50 -9.61 2.57 -11.43
N ILE A 51 -8.75 3.60 -11.51
CA ILE A 51 -9.05 4.93 -10.96
C ILE A 51 -10.31 5.59 -11.54
N ASN A 52 -10.81 5.11 -12.67
CA ASN A 52 -12.04 5.60 -13.28
C ASN A 52 -13.31 5.17 -12.51
N ASN A 53 -13.18 4.28 -11.51
CA ASN A 53 -14.28 3.93 -10.60
C ASN A 53 -14.45 4.93 -9.44
N ILE A 54 -13.56 5.93 -9.34
CA ILE A 54 -13.65 7.02 -8.36
C ILE A 54 -14.38 8.20 -8.98
N GLN A 55 -15.34 8.78 -8.26
CA GLN A 55 -16.09 9.94 -8.75
C GLN A 55 -15.17 11.17 -8.84
N PRO A 56 -15.38 12.08 -9.81
CA PRO A 56 -14.56 13.28 -9.95
C PRO A 56 -14.47 14.13 -8.67
N GLU A 57 -15.59 14.25 -7.94
CA GLU A 57 -15.66 14.99 -6.68
C GLU A 57 -14.82 14.33 -5.58
N GLU A 58 -14.75 13.00 -5.58
CA GLU A 58 -13.90 12.23 -4.67
C GLU A 58 -12.43 12.37 -5.04
N ALA A 59 -12.10 12.32 -6.33
CA ALA A 59 -10.73 12.51 -6.82
C ALA A 59 -10.17 13.90 -6.42
N VAL A 60 -10.99 14.94 -6.52
CA VAL A 60 -10.64 16.30 -6.05
C VAL A 60 -10.38 16.33 -4.55
N ARG A 61 -11.14 15.59 -3.74
CA ARG A 61 -10.91 15.49 -2.28
C ARG A 61 -9.64 14.71 -1.94
N LEU A 62 -9.28 13.73 -2.76
CA LEU A 62 -8.03 12.97 -2.62
C LEU A 62 -6.82 13.81 -3.04
N ALA A 63 -6.97 14.77 -3.97
CA ALA A 63 -5.87 15.53 -4.59
C ALA A 63 -4.86 16.15 -3.62
N PRO A 64 -5.28 16.81 -2.52
CA PRO A 64 -4.34 17.35 -1.54
C PRO A 64 -3.52 16.27 -0.81
N ARG A 65 -3.97 15.02 -0.86
CA ARG A 65 -3.42 13.89 -0.10
C ARG A 65 -2.96 12.72 -0.98
N TRP A 66 -2.77 12.92 -2.29
CA TRP A 66 -2.27 11.87 -3.18
C TRP A 66 -0.91 11.31 -2.73
N ALA A 67 -0.03 12.13 -2.15
CA ALA A 67 1.26 11.68 -1.63
C ALA A 67 1.28 11.36 -0.12
N VAL A 68 0.11 11.26 0.54
CA VAL A 68 0.04 10.98 1.98
C VAL A 68 -0.06 9.49 2.19
N GLU A 69 0.83 8.98 3.03
CA GLU A 69 0.93 7.56 3.34
C GLU A 69 0.81 7.34 4.86
N GLY A 70 0.49 6.11 5.25
CA GLY A 70 0.14 5.77 6.62
C GLY A 70 -1.23 6.31 7.02
N VAL A 71 -2.14 6.43 6.06
CA VAL A 71 -3.53 6.85 6.25
C VAL A 71 -4.47 5.66 6.13
N ILE A 72 -5.65 5.83 6.72
CA ILE A 72 -6.77 4.90 6.61
C ILE A 72 -7.85 5.58 5.77
N LEU A 73 -8.34 4.88 4.75
CA LEU A 73 -9.48 5.29 3.95
C LEU A 73 -10.71 4.52 4.39
N ILE A 74 -11.84 5.20 4.50
CA ILE A 74 -13.16 4.54 4.55
C ILE A 74 -13.78 4.71 3.17
N VAL A 75 -14.02 3.60 2.48
CA VAL A 75 -14.50 3.57 1.10
C VAL A 75 -15.81 2.79 1.07
N PRO A 76 -16.97 3.47 0.94
CA PRO A 76 -18.25 2.79 0.77
C PRO A 76 -18.36 2.15 -0.62
N PRO A 77 -19.41 1.37 -0.91
CA PRO A 77 -19.73 0.99 -2.29
C PRO A 77 -20.05 2.22 -3.15
N SER A 78 -19.88 2.09 -4.46
CA SER A 78 -20.19 3.10 -5.46
C SER A 78 -21.62 3.61 -5.28
N GLY A 79 -21.78 4.93 -5.20
CA GLY A 79 -23.07 5.59 -4.99
C GLY A 79 -23.64 5.53 -3.57
N GLN A 80 -22.97 4.88 -2.61
CA GLN A 80 -23.46 4.75 -1.22
C GLN A 80 -22.83 5.72 -0.22
N GLY A 81 -22.18 6.78 -0.72
CA GLY A 81 -21.57 7.82 0.12
C GLY A 81 -20.21 8.22 -0.41
N LEU A 82 -19.64 9.23 0.23
CA LEU A 82 -18.31 9.73 -0.09
C LEU A 82 -17.26 8.99 0.72
N LEU A 83 -16.13 8.71 0.08
CA LEU A 83 -14.94 8.23 0.79
C LEU A 83 -14.42 9.25 1.81
N GLN A 84 -13.71 8.77 2.83
CA GLN A 84 -13.04 9.58 3.85
C GLN A 84 -11.57 9.18 3.99
N ILE A 85 -10.72 10.17 4.27
CA ILE A 85 -9.30 9.97 4.58
C ILE A 85 -9.11 10.29 6.06
N LEU A 86 -8.42 9.40 6.77
CA LEU A 86 -8.21 9.48 8.20
C LEU A 86 -6.73 9.27 8.50
N ASP A 87 -6.20 10.07 9.41
CA ASP A 87 -4.77 10.11 9.73
C ASP A 87 -4.42 9.15 10.87
N THR A 88 -5.42 8.73 11.67
CA THR A 88 -5.20 7.87 12.85
C THR A 88 -6.27 6.79 13.01
N VAL A 89 -5.94 5.77 13.81
CA VAL A 89 -6.87 4.71 14.21
C VAL A 89 -8.01 5.28 15.08
N ASP A 90 -7.74 6.31 15.89
CA ASP A 90 -8.79 6.94 16.70
C ASP A 90 -9.81 7.66 15.82
N GLU A 91 -9.35 8.43 14.82
CA GLU A 91 -10.22 9.05 13.81
C GLU A 91 -11.04 7.98 13.05
N PHE A 92 -10.46 6.82 12.77
CA PHE A 92 -11.19 5.70 12.19
C PHE A 92 -12.38 5.27 13.03
N PHE A 93 -12.25 5.18 14.34
CA PHE A 93 -13.39 4.84 15.18
C PHE A 93 -14.41 5.98 15.33
N GLU A 94 -13.95 7.23 15.39
CA GLU A 94 -14.82 8.42 15.43
C GLU A 94 -15.70 8.53 14.17
N TYR A 95 -15.14 8.23 13.00
CA TYR A 95 -15.85 8.23 11.72
C TYR A 95 -16.62 6.93 11.42
N ARG A 96 -16.92 6.13 12.46
CA ARG A 96 -17.66 4.87 12.36
C ARG A 96 -16.99 3.81 11.48
N GLY A 97 -15.66 3.83 11.41
CA GLY A 97 -14.85 2.84 10.70
C GLY A 97 -15.08 1.40 11.17
N HIS A 98 -15.57 1.20 12.40
CA HIS A 98 -16.03 -0.10 12.90
C HIS A 98 -17.14 -0.75 12.06
N ARG A 99 -17.77 -0.01 11.13
CA ARG A 99 -18.73 -0.55 10.16
C ARG A 99 -18.07 -1.20 8.94
N ALA A 100 -16.76 -1.01 8.74
CA ALA A 100 -16.05 -1.69 7.68
C ALA A 100 -15.89 -3.17 8.02
N THR A 101 -16.34 -4.03 7.12
CA THR A 101 -16.26 -5.50 7.27
C THR A 101 -15.04 -6.07 6.54
N SER A 102 -14.43 -5.27 5.65
CA SER A 102 -13.27 -5.66 4.87
C SER A 102 -12.11 -4.67 5.06
N LEU A 103 -10.89 -5.20 5.07
CA LEU A 103 -9.65 -4.45 5.12
C LEU A 103 -8.88 -4.62 3.81
N VAL A 104 -8.47 -3.52 3.19
CA VAL A 104 -7.70 -3.51 1.94
C VAL A 104 -6.30 -2.96 2.18
N ILE A 105 -5.29 -3.69 1.70
CA ILE A 105 -3.89 -3.25 1.73
C ILE A 105 -3.43 -2.97 0.30
N ALA A 106 -3.31 -1.69 -0.04
CA ALA A 106 -2.83 -1.25 -1.33
C ALA A 106 -1.30 -1.40 -1.45
N SER A 107 -0.79 -1.36 -2.68
CA SER A 107 0.67 -1.40 -2.90
C SER A 107 1.39 -0.14 -2.42
N PRO A 108 2.54 -0.29 -1.74
CA PRO A 108 3.43 0.83 -1.48
C PRO A 108 3.82 1.58 -2.75
N GLY A 109 3.87 2.91 -2.66
CA GLY A 109 4.18 3.82 -3.75
C GLY A 109 3.02 4.12 -4.68
N CYS A 110 1.79 3.69 -4.37
CA CYS A 110 0.58 4.22 -5.00
C CYS A 110 0.02 5.40 -4.19
N SER A 111 -0.86 6.20 -4.80
CA SER A 111 -1.48 7.30 -4.08
C SER A 111 -2.73 6.86 -3.31
N ALA A 112 -3.29 7.78 -2.52
CA ALA A 112 -4.63 7.62 -1.95
C ALA A 112 -5.70 7.36 -3.03
N LEU A 113 -5.52 7.85 -4.26
CA LEU A 113 -6.41 7.56 -5.40
C LEU A 113 -6.34 6.10 -5.83
N GLY A 114 -5.14 5.55 -6.02
CA GLY A 114 -4.96 4.15 -6.37
C GLY A 114 -5.50 3.21 -5.30
N ALA A 115 -5.21 3.52 -4.02
CA ALA A 115 -5.73 2.76 -2.88
C ALA A 115 -7.26 2.82 -2.80
N ALA A 116 -7.85 4.01 -2.95
CA ALA A 116 -9.29 4.18 -2.98
C ALA A 116 -9.94 3.41 -4.13
N ALA A 117 -9.34 3.45 -5.32
CA ALA A 117 -9.86 2.77 -6.51
C ALA A 117 -9.88 1.25 -6.34
N PHE A 118 -8.81 0.68 -5.78
CA PHE A 118 -8.77 -0.73 -5.47
C PHE A 118 -9.80 -1.11 -4.38
N ALA A 119 -9.87 -0.31 -3.31
CA ALA A 119 -10.84 -0.53 -2.24
C ALA A 119 -12.30 -0.38 -2.71
N ARG A 120 -12.58 0.52 -3.65
CA ARG A 120 -13.91 0.69 -4.26
C ARG A 120 -14.33 -0.57 -5.00
N ASN A 121 -13.43 -1.18 -5.78
CA ASN A 121 -13.74 -2.45 -6.46
C ASN A 121 -14.09 -3.58 -5.47
N VAL A 122 -13.44 -3.59 -4.30
CA VAL A 122 -13.74 -4.54 -3.21
C VAL A 122 -15.09 -4.21 -2.58
N ALA A 123 -15.35 -2.94 -2.27
CA ALA A 123 -16.62 -2.48 -1.70
C ALA A 123 -17.81 -2.79 -2.62
N ASP A 124 -17.63 -2.62 -3.94
CA ASP A 124 -18.64 -2.96 -4.94
C ASP A 124 -18.87 -4.47 -5.07
N ALA A 125 -17.86 -5.28 -4.73
CA ALA A 125 -17.98 -6.74 -4.77
C ALA A 125 -18.77 -7.26 -3.57
N THR A 126 -18.46 -6.73 -2.38
CA THR A 126 -19.05 -7.17 -1.11
C THR A 126 -20.38 -6.49 -0.81
N GLY A 127 -20.63 -5.31 -1.40
CA GLY A 127 -21.75 -4.45 -1.04
C GLY A 127 -21.56 -3.75 0.30
N GLU A 128 -20.36 -3.83 0.88
CA GLU A 128 -20.06 -3.35 2.23
C GLU A 128 -19.01 -2.23 2.22
N THR A 129 -18.95 -1.47 3.31
CA THR A 129 -17.90 -0.45 3.49
C THR A 129 -16.55 -1.12 3.74
N VAL A 130 -15.50 -0.57 3.13
CA VAL A 130 -14.14 -1.09 3.20
C VAL A 130 -13.23 -0.09 3.90
N ALA A 131 -12.39 -0.59 4.81
CA ALA A 131 -11.24 0.14 5.32
C ALA A 131 -10.05 -0.13 4.41
N ALA A 132 -9.36 0.90 3.90
CA ALA A 132 -8.13 0.70 3.15
C ALA A 132 -6.95 1.34 3.88
N VAL A 133 -5.87 0.59 4.08
CA VAL A 133 -4.63 1.13 4.62
C VAL A 133 -3.69 1.40 3.45
N LEU A 134 -3.19 2.62 3.37
CA LEU A 134 -2.16 3.00 2.43
C LEU A 134 -0.80 2.99 3.14
N PRO A 135 0.05 1.97 2.92
CA PRO A 135 1.34 1.88 3.59
C PRO A 135 2.29 2.99 3.13
N ARG A 136 3.19 3.42 4.02
CA ARG A 136 4.32 4.30 3.73
C ARG A 136 5.30 3.65 2.77
N TYR A 137 5.82 4.51 1.91
CA TYR A 137 6.87 4.27 0.96
C TYR A 137 8.20 4.64 1.61
N ASP A 138 8.99 3.64 1.98
CA ASP A 138 10.42 3.89 2.12
C ASP A 138 11.09 3.72 0.76
N ALA A 139 11.55 4.84 0.19
CA ALA A 139 12.29 4.88 -1.06
C ALA A 139 13.62 4.08 -1.00
N GLY A 140 14.08 3.68 0.19
CA GLY A 140 15.26 2.85 0.41
C GLY A 140 15.09 1.40 -0.05
N ASP A 141 13.92 0.79 0.14
CA ASP A 141 13.70 -0.65 -0.09
C ASP A 141 13.28 -0.98 -1.53
N VAL A 142 12.69 -0.02 -2.24
CA VAL A 142 12.07 -0.26 -3.55
C VAL A 142 13.04 -0.16 -4.73
N ALA A 143 14.17 0.53 -4.58
CA ALA A 143 15.10 0.78 -5.70
C ALA A 143 15.83 -0.48 -6.21
N SER A 144 15.96 -1.54 -5.39
CA SER A 144 16.71 -2.74 -5.72
C SER A 144 15.92 -3.73 -6.60
N GLU A 145 14.65 -3.99 -6.27
CA GLU A 145 13.87 -5.05 -6.92
C GLU A 145 12.90 -4.53 -8.01
N ALA A 146 12.39 -3.30 -7.89
CA ALA A 146 11.52 -2.71 -8.92
C ALA A 146 12.27 -2.45 -10.24
N LEU A 147 13.58 -2.21 -10.17
CA LEU A 147 14.42 -1.99 -11.35
C LEU A 147 14.69 -3.29 -12.13
N GLY A 148 14.56 -4.47 -11.55
CA GLY A 148 14.82 -5.72 -12.27
C GLY A 148 13.68 -6.11 -13.22
N GLY A 149 12.46 -6.16 -12.69
CA GLY A 149 11.29 -6.66 -13.43
C GLY A 149 10.67 -5.63 -14.37
N LEU A 150 10.51 -4.38 -13.92
CA LEU A 150 9.87 -3.32 -14.71
C LEU A 150 10.78 -2.85 -15.87
N MET A 151 12.11 -2.86 -15.69
CA MET A 151 13.05 -2.60 -16.79
C MET A 151 12.97 -3.64 -17.90
N ARG A 152 12.59 -4.89 -17.59
CA ARG A 152 12.43 -5.96 -18.58
C ARG A 152 11.17 -5.80 -19.44
N VAL A 153 10.11 -5.19 -18.88
CA VAL A 153 8.86 -4.83 -19.59
C VAL A 153 9.03 -3.51 -20.35
N ALA A 154 9.72 -2.53 -19.75
CA ALA A 154 10.09 -1.30 -20.43
C ALA A 154 10.98 -1.56 -21.65
N ALA A 155 11.87 -2.56 -21.61
CA ALA A 155 12.67 -2.94 -22.78
C ALA A 155 11.86 -3.54 -23.95
N LYS A 156 10.58 -3.90 -23.73
CA LYS A 156 9.74 -4.62 -24.71
C LYS A 156 8.48 -3.87 -25.15
N THR A 157 8.24 -2.66 -24.64
CA THR A 157 7.02 -1.88 -24.95
C THR A 157 7.36 -0.47 -25.47
N PRO A 158 6.58 0.11 -26.39
CA PRO A 158 6.83 1.46 -26.92
C PRO A 158 6.79 2.57 -25.85
N LEU A 159 6.06 2.34 -24.75
CA LEU A 159 6.02 3.22 -23.56
C LEU A 159 7.25 3.07 -22.65
N GLY A 160 8.13 2.13 -22.95
CA GLY A 160 9.30 1.82 -22.14
C GLY A 160 10.28 2.97 -21.93
N GLY A 161 10.35 3.91 -22.87
CA GLY A 161 11.15 5.12 -22.74
C GLY A 161 10.68 6.04 -21.61
N LEU A 162 9.36 6.16 -21.41
CA LEU A 162 8.75 6.99 -20.37
C LEU A 162 8.96 6.37 -18.98
N ILE A 163 8.77 5.05 -18.89
CA ILE A 163 9.04 4.26 -17.68
C ILE A 163 10.52 4.32 -17.33
N ARG A 164 11.44 4.24 -18.31
CA ARG A 164 12.89 4.35 -18.04
C ARG A 164 13.30 5.74 -17.58
N ALA A 165 12.71 6.80 -18.14
CA ALA A 165 12.99 8.18 -17.76
C ALA A 165 12.53 8.50 -16.33
N ALA A 166 11.33 8.05 -15.93
CA ALA A 166 10.79 8.24 -14.58
C ALA A 166 11.62 7.55 -13.48
N PHE A 167 12.36 6.48 -13.81
CA PHE A 167 13.08 5.65 -12.84
C PHE A 167 14.62 5.84 -12.83
N THR A 168 15.21 6.57 -13.80
CA THR A 168 16.67 6.76 -13.91
C THR A 168 17.20 8.08 -13.31
N GLY A 169 16.35 8.84 -12.60
CA GLY A 169 16.80 9.97 -11.79
C GLY A 169 17.82 9.53 -10.75
N LYS A 170 19.09 9.88 -10.96
CA LYS A 170 20.27 9.43 -10.19
C LYS A 170 20.06 9.48 -8.67
N ARG A 171 19.85 8.33 -8.03
CA ARG A 171 20.18 8.12 -6.61
C ARG A 171 20.85 6.76 -6.41
N ARG A 172 21.98 6.80 -5.70
CA ARG A 172 22.75 5.64 -5.26
C ARG A 172 21.99 5.06 -4.05
N ALA A 173 21.49 3.84 -4.16
CA ALA A 173 20.77 3.17 -3.08
C ALA A 173 21.69 3.00 -1.85
N PRO A 174 21.27 3.42 -0.64
CA PRO A 174 21.95 3.06 0.59
C PRO A 174 21.90 1.53 0.81
N LYS A 175 22.85 0.99 1.58
CA LYS A 175 22.89 -0.44 1.94
C LYS A 175 21.57 -0.87 2.59
N ALA A 176 21.03 -2.00 2.13
CA ALA A 176 19.87 -2.69 2.70
C ALA A 176 20.05 -2.90 4.22
N GLN A 177 19.22 -2.23 4.99
CA GLN A 177 18.88 -2.54 6.37
C GLN A 177 17.37 -2.77 6.36
N GLY A 178 16.93 -3.89 6.96
CA GLY A 178 15.68 -4.58 6.60
C GLY A 178 14.39 -3.78 6.73
N LEU A 179 13.34 -4.34 6.12
CA LEU A 179 11.93 -3.97 6.23
C LEU A 179 11.48 -3.89 7.71
N THR A 180 11.83 -2.80 8.39
CA THR A 180 11.36 -2.34 9.70
C THR A 180 11.62 -0.83 9.74
N ASP A 181 10.62 0.04 9.91
CA ASP A 181 10.19 0.36 11.26
C ASP A 181 8.72 0.85 11.40
N SER A 182 7.99 0.12 12.25
CA SER A 182 6.80 0.50 13.03
C SER A 182 5.49 0.86 12.30
N HIS A 183 5.29 2.06 11.78
CA HIS A 183 3.95 2.66 11.79
C HIS A 183 2.83 1.96 10.97
N ASP A 184 3.06 1.48 9.75
CA ASP A 184 1.95 0.92 8.93
C ASP A 184 1.56 -0.48 9.34
N THR A 185 2.56 -1.30 9.68
CA THR A 185 2.31 -2.60 10.28
C THR A 185 1.63 -2.42 11.63
N ASP A 186 1.98 -1.37 12.38
CA ASP A 186 1.34 -1.05 13.64
C ASP A 186 -0.12 -0.61 13.43
N ILE A 187 -0.47 0.13 12.35
CA ILE A 187 -1.88 0.43 12.01
C ILE A 187 -2.65 -0.86 11.71
N ILE A 188 -2.11 -1.74 10.85
CA ILE A 188 -2.77 -3.01 10.51
C ILE A 188 -2.94 -3.86 11.76
N GLN A 189 -1.90 -3.97 12.60
CA GLN A 189 -1.97 -4.70 13.86
C GLN A 189 -2.98 -4.07 14.82
N ALA A 190 -3.00 -2.75 14.96
CA ALA A 190 -3.96 -2.04 15.81
C ALA A 190 -5.39 -2.34 15.35
N LEU A 191 -5.69 -2.21 14.06
CA LEU A 191 -7.01 -2.51 13.51
C LEU A 191 -7.40 -3.99 13.67
N LEU A 192 -6.48 -4.93 13.46
CA LEU A 192 -6.77 -6.37 13.60
C LEU A 192 -6.91 -6.82 15.05
N THR A 193 -6.32 -6.08 16.00
CA THR A 193 -6.36 -6.42 17.43
C THR A 193 -7.39 -5.63 18.23
N ASP A 194 -7.94 -4.54 17.69
CA ASP A 194 -8.94 -3.73 18.35
C ASP A 194 -10.30 -4.44 18.38
N HIS A 195 -10.86 -4.59 19.58
CA HIS A 195 -12.13 -5.26 19.82
C HIS A 195 -13.35 -4.52 19.23
N ARG A 196 -13.21 -3.23 18.89
CA ARG A 196 -14.28 -2.40 18.33
C ARG A 196 -14.55 -2.71 16.86
N VAL A 197 -13.67 -3.42 16.17
CA VAL A 197 -13.81 -3.78 14.75
C VAL A 197 -13.50 -5.25 14.51
N SER A 198 -14.12 -5.82 13.49
CA SER A 198 -13.84 -7.16 13.00
C SER A 198 -13.86 -7.12 11.48
N PHE A 199 -12.88 -7.75 10.86
CA PHE A 199 -12.82 -7.88 9.41
C PHE A 199 -13.06 -9.34 9.04
N ASP A 200 -14.08 -9.58 8.22
CA ASP A 200 -14.39 -10.90 7.68
C ASP A 200 -13.55 -11.18 6.43
N LEU A 201 -13.03 -10.12 5.80
CA LEU A 201 -12.23 -10.17 4.58
C LEU A 201 -11.02 -9.24 4.68
N ILE A 202 -9.84 -9.75 4.32
CA ILE A 202 -8.66 -8.94 4.04
C ILE A 202 -8.27 -9.13 2.58
N VAL A 203 -8.08 -8.03 1.84
CA VAL A 203 -7.68 -8.06 0.43
C VAL A 203 -6.37 -7.31 0.23
N GLY A 204 -5.40 -7.94 -0.43
CA GLY A 204 -4.16 -7.29 -0.84
C GLY A 204 -3.99 -7.29 -2.36
N HIS A 205 -3.21 -6.33 -2.87
CA HIS A 205 -2.77 -6.34 -4.27
C HIS A 205 -1.29 -6.05 -4.41
N HIS A 206 -0.64 -6.77 -5.34
CA HIS A 206 0.74 -6.57 -5.75
C HIS A 206 1.68 -6.53 -4.53
N ARG A 207 2.27 -5.39 -4.16
CA ARG A 207 3.24 -5.30 -3.05
C ARG A 207 2.54 -5.10 -1.71
N GLY A 208 1.26 -4.74 -1.73
CA GLY A 208 0.41 -4.76 -0.53
C GLY A 208 0.33 -6.16 0.08
N ASN A 209 0.44 -7.22 -0.73
CA ASN A 209 0.49 -8.60 -0.23
C ASN A 209 1.72 -8.87 0.66
N ALA A 210 2.87 -8.26 0.35
CA ALA A 210 4.08 -8.38 1.15
C ALA A 210 3.96 -7.62 2.48
N VAL A 211 3.38 -6.40 2.45
CA VAL A 211 3.07 -5.63 3.66
C VAL A 211 2.10 -6.40 4.55
N LEU A 212 1.04 -6.96 3.95
CA LEU A 212 0.09 -7.81 4.65
C LEU A 212 0.78 -9.02 5.28
N ALA A 213 1.57 -9.77 4.51
CA ALA A 213 2.30 -10.93 5.01
C ALA A 213 3.21 -10.57 6.20
N HIS A 214 3.92 -9.45 6.11
CA HIS A 214 4.77 -8.97 7.19
C HIS A 214 3.96 -8.62 8.44
N ALA A 215 2.84 -7.89 8.27
CA ALA A 215 1.97 -7.50 9.38
C ALA A 215 1.34 -8.71 10.08
N LEU A 216 0.84 -9.68 9.32
CA LEU A 216 0.27 -10.91 9.87
C LEU A 216 1.34 -11.78 10.54
N THR A 217 2.55 -11.85 9.98
CA THR A 217 3.67 -12.59 10.59
C THR A 217 4.08 -11.96 11.92
N ARG A 218 4.17 -10.63 11.99
CA ARG A 218 4.43 -9.93 13.26
C ARG A 218 3.29 -10.14 14.24
N LEU A 219 2.02 -10.10 13.78
CA LEU A 219 0.86 -10.33 14.64
C LEU A 219 0.93 -11.74 15.27
N ASN A 220 1.24 -12.75 14.45
CA ASN A 220 1.42 -14.13 14.88
C ASN A 220 2.53 -14.30 15.91
N GLY A 221 3.65 -13.57 15.74
CA GLY A 221 4.76 -13.61 16.69
C GLY A 221 4.47 -12.88 18.01
N SER A 222 3.69 -11.79 17.98
CA SER A 222 3.43 -10.94 19.14
C SER A 222 2.22 -11.39 19.97
N VAL A 223 1.13 -11.79 19.31
CA VAL A 223 -0.14 -12.19 19.95
C VAL A 223 -0.75 -13.44 19.30
N PRO A 224 -0.11 -14.63 19.42
CA PRO A 224 -0.50 -15.83 18.68
C PRO A 224 -1.98 -16.23 18.86
N ARG A 225 -2.48 -16.25 20.11
CA ARG A 225 -3.88 -16.60 20.40
C ARG A 225 -4.89 -15.64 19.77
N GLN A 226 -4.55 -14.37 19.68
CA GLN A 226 -5.41 -13.40 19.02
C GLN A 226 -5.33 -13.56 17.50
N THR A 227 -4.15 -13.88 16.98
CA THR A 227 -3.95 -14.19 15.55
C THR A 227 -4.78 -15.39 15.13
N GLU A 228 -4.79 -16.48 15.90
CA GLU A 228 -5.65 -17.65 15.62
C GLU A 228 -7.13 -17.26 15.58
N ARG A 229 -7.60 -16.41 16.50
CA ARG A 229 -8.99 -15.93 16.51
C ARG A 229 -9.32 -15.06 15.30
N VAL A 230 -8.38 -14.21 14.88
CA VAL A 230 -8.54 -13.38 13.68
C VAL A 230 -8.52 -14.27 12.44
N GLY A 231 -7.54 -15.15 12.31
CA GLY A 231 -7.40 -16.03 11.15
C GLY A 231 -8.60 -16.95 10.95
N ALA A 232 -9.12 -17.56 12.02
CA ALA A 232 -10.26 -18.47 11.94
C ALA A 232 -11.58 -17.82 11.48
N ARG A 233 -11.71 -16.49 11.53
CA ARG A 233 -12.90 -15.76 11.09
C ARG A 233 -12.70 -14.94 9.81
N THR A 234 -11.45 -14.75 9.40
CA THR A 234 -11.10 -13.80 8.34
C THR A 234 -10.62 -14.55 7.11
N SER A 235 -11.31 -14.34 5.99
CA SER A 235 -10.84 -14.75 4.67
C SER A 235 -9.79 -13.78 4.15
N VAL A 236 -8.73 -14.28 3.53
CA VAL A 236 -7.69 -13.45 2.89
C VAL A 236 -7.68 -13.72 1.40
N VAL A 237 -7.85 -12.66 0.60
CA VAL A 237 -7.76 -12.73 -0.86
C VAL A 237 -6.60 -11.86 -1.33
N THR A 238 -5.68 -12.43 -2.10
CA THR A 238 -4.54 -11.67 -2.64
C THR A 238 -4.62 -11.62 -4.16
N PHE A 239 -4.38 -10.44 -4.74
CA PHE A 239 -4.33 -10.24 -6.18
C PHE A 239 -2.89 -9.97 -6.64
N GLY A 240 -2.44 -10.61 -7.72
CA GLY A 240 -1.13 -10.39 -8.31
C GLY A 240 -0.04 -11.18 -7.58
N THR A 241 1.01 -10.51 -7.10
CA THR A 241 2.19 -11.16 -6.51
C THR A 241 1.82 -11.95 -5.24
N PRO A 242 1.90 -13.29 -5.24
CA PRO A 242 1.60 -14.08 -4.06
C PRO A 242 2.57 -13.78 -2.91
N ALA A 243 2.11 -13.90 -1.67
CA ALA A 243 2.94 -13.81 -0.48
C ALA A 243 2.64 -14.98 0.47
N ALA A 244 3.66 -15.42 1.21
CA ALA A 244 3.49 -16.44 2.23
C ALA A 244 2.83 -15.83 3.47
N LEU A 245 1.64 -16.33 3.81
CA LEU A 245 0.89 -15.88 4.99
C LEU A 245 1.09 -16.89 6.14
N PRO A 246 0.99 -16.45 7.41
CA PRO A 246 1.08 -17.34 8.55
C PRO A 246 0.01 -18.43 8.51
N VAL A 247 0.34 -19.64 9.00
CA VAL A 247 -0.56 -20.80 9.05
C VAL A 247 -1.84 -20.58 9.87
N ALA A 248 -1.89 -19.53 10.69
CA ALA A 248 -3.07 -19.14 11.43
C ALA A 248 -4.22 -18.66 10.52
N PHE A 249 -3.94 -18.33 9.26
CA PHE A 249 -4.93 -17.96 8.25
C PHE A 249 -5.14 -19.13 7.30
N ASP A 250 -6.22 -19.86 7.54
CA ASP A 250 -6.63 -21.08 6.85
C ASP A 250 -7.50 -20.83 5.62
N HIS A 251 -8.17 -19.68 5.56
CA HIS A 251 -8.99 -19.26 4.42
C HIS A 251 -8.25 -18.25 3.52
N VAL A 252 -7.30 -18.74 2.71
CA VAL A 252 -6.50 -17.90 1.80
C VAL A 252 -6.76 -18.26 0.34
N VAL A 253 -7.15 -17.28 -0.47
CA VAL A 253 -7.30 -17.42 -1.93
C VAL A 253 -6.33 -16.48 -2.64
N ARG A 254 -5.47 -17.05 -3.49
CA ARG A 254 -4.49 -16.32 -4.30
C ARG A 254 -4.98 -16.23 -5.73
N VAL A 255 -5.24 -15.00 -6.17
CA VAL A 255 -5.75 -14.66 -7.48
C VAL A 255 -4.62 -14.08 -8.33
N ILE A 256 -4.44 -14.59 -9.54
CA ILE A 256 -3.47 -14.05 -10.49
C ILE A 256 -4.08 -13.95 -11.90
N GLY A 257 -3.58 -13.03 -12.72
CA GLY A 257 -3.89 -13.01 -14.15
C GLY A 257 -3.14 -14.09 -14.92
N GLU A 258 -3.76 -14.68 -15.94
CA GLU A 258 -3.14 -15.68 -16.84
C GLU A 258 -1.82 -15.18 -17.47
N HIS A 259 -1.78 -13.90 -17.82
CA HIS A 259 -0.62 -13.23 -18.42
C HIS A 259 0.20 -12.44 -17.40
N ASP A 260 -0.01 -12.67 -16.11
CA ASP A 260 0.78 -12.05 -15.07
C ASP A 260 2.20 -12.64 -15.05
N TRP A 261 3.12 -11.93 -15.68
CA TRP A 261 4.53 -12.29 -15.77
C TRP A 261 5.25 -12.29 -14.41
N ARG A 262 4.60 -11.81 -13.34
CA ARG A 262 5.10 -11.86 -11.95
C ARG A 262 4.59 -13.05 -11.17
N ASN A 263 4.01 -14.04 -11.85
CA ASN A 263 3.70 -15.33 -11.23
C ASN A 263 4.98 -15.90 -10.62
N ALA A 264 5.07 -15.83 -9.28
CA ALA A 264 6.13 -16.46 -8.52
C ALA A 264 5.82 -17.96 -8.41
N GLU A 265 6.83 -18.75 -8.05
CA GLU A 265 6.79 -20.22 -7.87
C GLU A 265 5.88 -20.70 -6.70
N MET A 266 4.90 -19.89 -6.30
CA MET A 266 3.94 -20.17 -5.23
C MET A 266 2.63 -20.75 -5.78
N PRO A 267 1.93 -21.59 -4.99
CA PRO A 267 0.59 -22.06 -5.35
C PRO A 267 -0.37 -20.90 -5.62
N VAL A 268 -1.14 -21.03 -6.69
CA VAL A 268 -2.19 -20.10 -7.11
C VAL A 268 -3.52 -20.84 -7.04
N ASP A 269 -4.54 -20.19 -6.49
CA ASP A 269 -5.86 -20.79 -6.28
C ASP A 269 -6.82 -20.42 -7.44
N VAL A 270 -6.71 -19.20 -7.95
CA VAL A 270 -7.54 -18.70 -9.06
C VAL A 270 -6.68 -18.00 -10.12
N VAL A 271 -6.83 -18.45 -11.36
CA VAL A 271 -6.23 -17.80 -12.54
C VAL A 271 -7.34 -17.10 -13.33
N VAL A 272 -7.18 -15.79 -13.57
CA VAL A 272 -8.12 -14.97 -14.32
C VAL A 272 -7.74 -14.99 -15.82
N PRO A 273 -8.56 -15.59 -16.70
CA PRO A 273 -8.23 -15.70 -18.11
C PRO A 273 -8.05 -14.34 -18.79
N GLY A 274 -7.05 -14.24 -19.66
CA GLY A 274 -6.73 -13.03 -20.43
C GLY A 274 -6.19 -11.86 -19.62
N ALA A 275 -6.19 -11.92 -18.28
CA ALA A 275 -5.76 -10.83 -17.42
C ALA A 275 -4.24 -10.84 -17.15
N GLY A 276 -3.67 -9.67 -16.91
CA GLY A 276 -2.29 -9.44 -16.46
C GLY A 276 -2.23 -9.06 -14.98
N HIS A 277 -1.30 -8.17 -14.63
CA HIS A 277 -0.99 -7.82 -13.24
C HIS A 277 -1.82 -6.67 -12.65
N HIS A 278 -2.42 -5.84 -13.50
CA HIS A 278 -3.13 -4.63 -13.10
C HIS A 278 -4.64 -4.85 -12.99
N THR A 279 -5.30 -3.94 -12.29
CA THR A 279 -6.75 -3.90 -12.11
C THR A 279 -7.40 -2.78 -12.93
N ASN A 280 -6.62 -1.90 -13.57
CA ASN A 280 -7.14 -0.80 -14.38
C ASN A 280 -7.96 -1.26 -15.59
N ARG A 281 -9.29 -1.05 -15.56
CA ARG A 281 -10.22 -1.52 -16.60
C ARG A 281 -10.19 -0.69 -17.88
N ALA A 282 -9.56 0.49 -17.87
CA ALA A 282 -9.31 1.25 -19.10
C ALA A 282 -8.21 0.62 -19.97
N LEU A 283 -7.40 -0.27 -19.40
CA LEU A 283 -6.36 -1.02 -20.11
C LEU A 283 -6.85 -2.45 -20.38
N ARG A 284 -6.51 -2.99 -21.56
CA ARG A 284 -6.81 -4.39 -21.88
C ARG A 284 -6.05 -5.33 -20.95
N GLY A 285 -6.68 -6.45 -20.58
CA GLY A 285 -6.07 -7.45 -19.70
C GLY A 285 -6.09 -7.05 -18.22
N ALA A 286 -7.02 -6.20 -17.80
CA ALA A 286 -7.24 -5.93 -16.38
C ALA A 286 -7.81 -7.15 -15.66
N VAL A 287 -7.38 -7.39 -14.42
CA VAL A 287 -8.09 -8.27 -13.50
C VAL A 287 -9.39 -7.56 -13.08
N PRO A 288 -10.58 -8.12 -13.38
CA PRO A 288 -11.85 -7.51 -12.99
C PRO A 288 -12.11 -7.85 -11.51
N VAL A 289 -11.51 -7.06 -10.61
CA VAL A 289 -11.50 -7.30 -9.16
C VAL A 289 -12.90 -7.60 -8.63
N THR A 290 -13.89 -6.76 -8.96
CA THR A 290 -15.27 -6.94 -8.47
C THR A 290 -15.87 -8.29 -8.86
N ALA A 291 -15.81 -8.65 -10.14
CA ALA A 291 -16.36 -9.92 -10.63
C ALA A 291 -15.58 -11.13 -10.09
N THR A 292 -14.26 -10.99 -10.00
CA THR A 292 -13.38 -12.05 -9.51
C THR A 292 -13.60 -12.30 -8.03
N LEU A 293 -13.71 -11.24 -7.23
CA LEU A 293 -13.94 -11.34 -5.79
C LEU A 293 -15.33 -11.90 -5.49
N LYS A 294 -16.37 -11.47 -6.22
CA LYS A 294 -17.70 -12.09 -6.14
C LYS A 294 -17.65 -13.59 -6.40
N HIS A 295 -16.94 -14.02 -7.45
CA HIS A 295 -16.77 -15.44 -7.75
C HIS A 295 -16.04 -16.19 -6.63
N VAL A 296 -14.93 -15.65 -6.13
CA VAL A 296 -14.13 -16.24 -5.03
C VAL A 296 -14.95 -16.38 -3.75
N LEU A 297 -15.77 -15.38 -3.42
CA LEU A 297 -16.58 -15.36 -2.21
C LEU A 297 -17.95 -16.04 -2.37
N GLY A 298 -18.31 -16.50 -3.57
CA GLY A 298 -19.62 -17.08 -3.85
C GLY A 298 -20.79 -16.09 -3.75
N ILE A 299 -20.53 -14.80 -4.00
CA ILE A 299 -21.52 -13.72 -3.95
C ILE A 299 -22.15 -13.54 -5.35
N ALA A 300 -23.48 -13.47 -5.41
CA ALA A 300 -24.24 -13.28 -6.65
C ALA A 300 -24.15 -11.84 -7.22
#